data_AF-A0A350XLF2-F1
#
_entry.id   AF-A0A350XLF2-F1
#
_cell.length_a   1.000
_cell.length_b   1.000
_cell.length_c   1.000
_cell.angle_alpha   90.00
_cell.angle_beta   90.00
_cell.angle_gamma   90.00
#
_symmetry.space_group_name_H-M   'P 1'
#
loop_
_entity.id
_entity.type
_entity.pdbx_description
1 polymer ?
#
loop_
_entity_poly.entity_id
_entity_poly.type
_entity_poly.pdbx_seq_one_letter_code
_entity_poly.pdbx_strand_id
1 'polypeptide(L)'
;SDYSLATLIEPQRSYQVKGTINAQYATYKLVVRDPKGQNNAAISLAGTFHTPMATGRSPGDQYVQERGAVIYQLRLNDKDKAAKVPARSHLVLPARYGQPQRHRDWYIWRIENTWLCARPWGDNINLQNPVSERDKDYQALVATGDNTAWITDVARVADYRDLASLKTALDKTSIDDQNWNSKGEISYTSLLGDRIVMTYAPNGGIARANINGKERILKDWPAIASPYMQQNLNSGVLEVKTPKETWRLQATLTGPKWQN
;
A
#
# COMPACT_ATOMS: atom_id res chain seq x y z
N SER A 1 -18.53 -5.18 2.35
CA SER A 1 -17.08 -5.40 2.40
C SER A 1 -16.59 -4.97 3.77
N ASP A 2 -15.74 -5.78 4.42
CA ASP A 2 -15.13 -5.45 5.72
C ASP A 2 -13.99 -4.43 5.58
N TYR A 3 -13.39 -4.34 4.38
CA TYR A 3 -12.37 -3.36 4.06
C TYR A 3 -12.36 -2.98 2.57
N SER A 4 -11.63 -1.90 2.25
CA SER A 4 -11.25 -1.49 0.91
C SER A 4 -9.75 -1.21 0.89
N LEU A 5 -9.03 -1.76 -0.10
CA LEU A 5 -7.59 -1.57 -0.24
C LEU A 5 -7.27 -1.06 -1.64
N ALA A 6 -6.52 0.03 -1.73
CA ALA A 6 -6.05 0.57 -2.98
C ALA A 6 -4.57 0.96 -2.90
N THR A 7 -3.85 0.75 -4.01
CA THR A 7 -2.52 1.28 -4.25
C THR A 7 -2.55 2.21 -5.46
N LEU A 8 -1.93 3.37 -5.35
CA LEU A 8 -1.76 4.33 -6.42
C LEU A 8 -0.36 4.15 -7.04
N ILE A 9 -0.33 4.08 -8.37
CA ILE A 9 0.90 3.95 -9.15
C ILE A 9 1.26 5.33 -9.71
N GLU A 10 2.49 5.77 -9.44
CA GLU A 10 3.06 6.97 -10.05
C GLU A 10 4.08 6.53 -11.12
N PRO A 11 3.93 6.91 -12.39
CA PRO A 11 4.84 6.45 -13.45
C PRO A 11 6.28 6.92 -13.30
N GLN A 12 6.53 8.02 -12.57
CA GLN A 12 7.83 8.67 -12.51
C GLN A 12 8.21 9.10 -11.09
N ARG A 13 9.51 9.20 -10.81
CA ARG A 13 9.97 9.76 -9.52
C ARG A 13 9.68 11.27 -9.51
N SER A 14 8.75 11.70 -8.66
CA SER A 14 8.36 13.10 -8.53
C SER A 14 8.92 13.72 -7.25
N TYR A 15 9.63 14.84 -7.40
CA TYR A 15 10.22 15.62 -6.31
C TYR A 15 9.47 16.94 -6.08
N GLN A 16 8.28 17.12 -6.68
CA GLN A 16 7.50 18.34 -6.51
C GLN A 16 6.88 18.42 -5.11
N VAL A 17 7.11 19.55 -4.44
CA VAL A 17 6.86 19.74 -3.00
C VAL A 17 5.66 20.65 -2.67
N LYS A 18 5.05 21.33 -3.65
CA LYS A 18 3.90 22.25 -3.44
C LYS A 18 2.95 22.29 -4.65
N GLY A 19 1.64 22.38 -4.39
CA GLY A 19 0.56 22.54 -5.38
C GLY A 19 -0.73 21.81 -4.95
N THR A 20 -1.90 22.32 -5.33
CA THR A 20 -3.25 21.84 -4.94
C THR A 20 -3.57 20.39 -5.34
N ILE A 21 -2.78 19.79 -6.23
CA ILE A 21 -2.98 18.41 -6.72
C ILE A 21 -1.82 17.47 -6.29
N ASN A 22 -0.71 18.02 -5.79
CA ASN A 22 0.46 17.24 -5.34
C ASN A 22 0.61 17.18 -3.81
N ALA A 23 -0.30 17.81 -3.08
CA ALA A 23 -0.42 17.62 -1.65
C ALA A 23 -1.15 16.29 -1.40
N GLN A 24 -0.50 15.45 -0.59
CA GLN A 24 -1.11 14.38 0.18
C GLN A 24 -1.44 13.14 -0.64
N TYR A 25 -0.87 12.01 -0.25
CA TYR A 25 -1.54 10.73 -0.04
C TYR A 25 -0.44 9.67 -0.10
N ALA A 26 -0.25 8.98 1.02
CA ALA A 26 0.36 7.67 0.99
C ALA A 26 -0.38 6.84 -0.07
N THR A 27 0.39 6.28 -0.98
CA THR A 27 -0.06 5.63 -2.21
C THR A 27 -0.72 4.29 -1.91
N TYR A 28 -0.43 3.63 -0.78
CA TYR A 28 -1.23 2.56 -0.19
C TYR A 28 -2.27 3.13 0.80
N LYS A 29 -3.53 2.74 0.63
CA LYS A 29 -4.61 3.02 1.59
C LYS A 29 -5.48 1.79 1.82
N LEU A 30 -5.48 1.32 3.06
CA LEU A 30 -6.44 0.33 3.57
C LEU A 30 -7.44 1.06 4.47
N VAL A 31 -8.73 0.96 4.12
CA VAL A 31 -9.83 1.44 4.95
C VAL A 31 -10.60 0.24 5.46
N VAL A 32 -10.55 0.01 6.77
CA VAL A 32 -11.34 -1.04 7.43
C VAL A 32 -12.62 -0.43 7.97
N ARG A 33 -13.75 -1.04 7.61
CA ARG A 33 -15.06 -0.56 8.01
C ARG A 33 -15.30 -0.85 9.49
N ASP A 34 -15.67 0.20 10.22
CA ASP A 34 -16.26 0.04 11.55
C ASP A 34 -17.66 -0.60 11.37
N PRO A 35 -17.96 -1.73 12.05
CA PRO A 35 -19.28 -2.36 12.00
C PRO A 35 -20.44 -1.42 12.36
N LYS A 36 -20.19 -0.42 13.21
CA LYS A 36 -21.16 0.61 13.60
C LYS A 36 -21.18 1.80 12.65
N GLY A 37 -20.23 1.88 11.71
CA GLY A 37 -20.11 2.93 10.70
C GLY A 37 -19.72 4.29 11.24
N GLN A 38 -19.19 4.37 12.46
CA GLN A 38 -18.92 5.65 13.14
C GLN A 38 -17.48 6.11 12.90
N ASN A 39 -16.52 5.19 12.88
CA ASN A 39 -15.11 5.55 12.82
C ASN A 39 -14.26 4.49 12.09
N ASN A 40 -14.32 4.47 10.76
CA ASN A 40 -13.49 3.58 9.94
C ASN A 40 -12.00 3.75 10.25
N ALA A 41 -11.26 2.65 10.31
CA ALA A 41 -9.82 2.71 10.46
C ALA A 41 -9.17 2.97 9.10
N ALA A 42 -8.36 4.04 9.01
CA ALA A 42 -7.53 4.31 7.84
C ALA A 42 -6.09 3.93 8.15
N ILE A 43 -5.51 3.08 7.31
CA ILE A 43 -4.14 2.58 7.41
C ILE A 43 -3.40 2.98 6.13
N SER A 44 -2.20 3.50 6.28
CA SER A 44 -1.34 3.95 5.17
C SER A 44 0.04 3.32 5.23
N LEU A 45 0.65 3.10 4.07
CA LEU A 45 2.01 2.61 3.93
C LEU A 45 2.75 3.42 2.86
N ALA A 46 3.80 4.14 3.25
CA ALA A 46 4.63 4.92 2.33
C ALA A 46 5.98 5.34 2.94
N GLY A 47 6.87 5.82 2.07
CA GLY A 47 8.08 6.53 2.46
C GLY A 47 7.76 7.95 2.91
N THR A 48 8.57 8.53 3.79
CA THR A 48 8.30 9.91 4.27
C THR A 48 9.17 10.94 3.59
N PHE A 49 8.57 11.82 2.78
CA PHE A 49 9.24 12.99 2.22
C PHE A 49 8.35 14.25 2.41
N HIS A 50 8.89 15.29 3.05
CA HIS A 50 8.34 16.66 3.18
C HIS A 50 6.99 16.90 3.91
N THR A 51 6.40 15.95 4.63
CA THR A 51 5.13 16.15 5.37
C THR A 51 5.23 15.74 6.84
N PRO A 52 4.23 16.07 7.70
CA PRO A 52 4.04 15.35 8.95
C PRO A 52 3.99 13.84 8.67
N MET A 53 4.51 13.05 9.60
CA MET A 53 4.43 11.58 9.55
C MET A 53 2.97 11.17 9.30
N ALA A 54 2.74 10.09 8.55
CA ALA A 54 1.42 9.58 8.10
C ALA A 54 0.82 10.13 6.79
N THR A 55 1.36 11.20 6.20
CA THR A 55 0.78 11.80 4.96
C THR A 55 1.75 11.92 3.79
N GLY A 56 3.03 11.57 4.02
CA GLY A 56 4.11 11.74 3.06
C GLY A 56 4.21 10.58 2.09
N ARG A 57 4.61 10.90 0.85
CA ARG A 57 5.04 9.94 -0.16
C ARG A 57 6.49 10.20 -0.49
N SER A 58 7.29 9.17 -0.75
CA SER A 58 8.64 9.33 -1.28
C SER A 58 8.64 9.21 -2.80
N PRO A 59 9.55 9.93 -3.51
CA PRO A 59 9.65 9.84 -4.97
C PRO A 59 9.89 8.43 -5.51
N GLY A 60 10.37 7.52 -4.65
CA GLY A 60 10.70 6.14 -4.99
C GLY A 60 9.71 5.09 -4.55
N ASP A 61 8.52 5.46 -4.07
CA ASP A 61 7.54 4.50 -3.61
C ASP A 61 7.00 3.65 -4.78
N GLN A 62 7.15 2.33 -4.72
CA GLN A 62 6.65 1.42 -5.75
C GLN A 62 5.82 0.29 -5.12
N TYR A 63 4.70 -0.07 -5.78
CA TYR A 63 3.76 -1.06 -5.28
C TYR A 63 3.39 -2.11 -6.33
N VAL A 64 3.15 -3.32 -5.86
CA VAL A 64 2.44 -4.38 -6.58
C VAL A 64 1.36 -4.93 -5.68
N GLN A 65 0.11 -4.86 -6.14
CA GLN A 65 -1.05 -5.35 -5.40
C GLN A 65 -1.72 -6.47 -6.20
N GLU A 66 -2.11 -7.54 -5.50
CA GLU A 66 -3.11 -8.50 -5.95
C GLU A 66 -4.08 -8.75 -4.79
N ARG A 67 -5.35 -8.39 -4.98
CA ARG A 67 -6.40 -8.46 -3.96
C ARG A 67 -5.98 -7.77 -2.65
N GLY A 68 -5.90 -8.53 -1.56
CA GLY A 68 -5.53 -8.08 -0.21
C GLY A 68 -4.03 -8.04 0.06
N ALA A 69 -3.20 -8.54 -0.87
CA ALA A 69 -1.75 -8.62 -0.71
C ALA A 69 -1.03 -7.53 -1.50
N VAL A 70 -0.07 -6.87 -0.86
CA VAL A 70 0.75 -5.82 -1.47
C VAL A 70 2.22 -6.04 -1.15
N ILE A 71 3.06 -5.96 -2.18
CA ILE A 71 4.50 -5.73 -2.03
C ILE A 71 4.77 -4.24 -2.26
N TYR A 72 5.46 -3.62 -1.32
CA TYR A 72 5.93 -2.25 -1.41
C TYR A 72 7.45 -2.22 -1.25
N GLN A 73 8.12 -1.37 -2.02
CA GLN A 73 9.55 -1.10 -1.87
C GLN A 73 9.85 0.38 -2.04
N LEU A 74 10.81 0.87 -1.27
CA LEU A 74 11.47 2.15 -1.43
C LEU A 74 12.97 1.92 -1.40
N ARG A 75 13.65 2.28 -2.50
CA ARG A 75 15.10 2.22 -2.58
C ARG A 75 15.64 3.56 -3.04
N LEU A 76 16.41 4.18 -2.17
CA LEU A 76 16.99 5.50 -2.41
C LEU A 76 18.14 5.39 -3.42
N ASN A 77 18.00 6.08 -4.54
CA ASN A 77 19.10 6.29 -5.48
C ASN A 77 19.87 7.58 -5.13
N ASP A 78 20.95 7.86 -5.85
CA ASP A 78 21.80 9.03 -5.58
C ASP A 78 21.04 10.36 -5.70
N LYS A 79 20.05 10.43 -6.60
CA LYS A 79 19.20 11.62 -6.76
C LYS A 79 18.30 11.84 -5.55
N ASP A 80 17.75 10.78 -4.97
CA ASP A 80 16.93 10.88 -3.75
C ASP A 80 17.77 11.32 -2.55
N LYS A 81 18.98 10.76 -2.43
CA LYS A 81 19.93 11.12 -1.38
C LYS A 81 20.33 12.59 -1.50
N ALA A 82 20.63 13.06 -2.71
CA ALA A 82 20.91 14.46 -3.00
C ALA A 82 19.70 15.38 -2.69
N ALA A 83 18.48 14.90 -2.95
CA ALA A 83 17.23 15.58 -2.58
C ALA A 83 16.86 15.45 -1.10
N LYS A 84 17.70 14.79 -0.28
CA LYS A 84 17.50 14.55 1.16
C LYS A 84 16.21 13.81 1.48
N VAL A 85 15.83 12.84 0.65
CA VAL A 85 14.71 11.93 0.95
C VAL A 85 15.08 11.10 2.19
N PRO A 86 14.26 11.13 3.26
CA PRO A 86 14.48 10.30 4.44
C PRO A 86 14.54 8.81 4.12
N ALA A 87 15.57 8.13 4.64
CA ALA A 87 15.78 6.69 4.55
C ALA A 87 14.84 5.92 5.50
N ARG A 88 13.53 6.05 5.30
CA ARG A 88 12.51 5.40 6.13
C ARG A 88 11.14 5.33 5.46
N SER A 89 10.38 4.30 5.86
CA SER A 89 9.00 4.06 5.47
C SER A 89 8.16 3.64 6.67
N HIS A 90 6.87 3.97 6.65
CA HIS A 90 5.99 3.81 7.80
C HIS A 90 4.70 3.12 7.38
N LEU A 91 4.30 2.11 8.14
CA LEU A 91 2.93 1.60 8.17
C LEU A 91 2.21 2.29 9.33
N VAL A 92 1.32 3.23 9.03
CA VAL A 92 0.61 4.04 10.02
C VAL A 92 -0.82 3.54 10.17
N LEU A 93 -1.29 3.42 11.41
CA LEU A 93 -2.64 3.00 11.76
C LEU A 93 -3.09 3.67 13.08
N PRO A 94 -4.39 3.67 13.41
CA PRO A 94 -4.86 4.23 14.68
C PRO A 94 -4.24 3.53 15.90
N ALA A 95 -3.82 4.33 16.89
CA ALA A 95 -3.18 3.86 18.12
C ALA A 95 -4.09 2.98 18.97
N ARG A 96 -5.43 3.16 18.85
CA ARG A 96 -6.45 2.37 19.56
C ARG A 96 -6.38 0.86 19.31
N TYR A 97 -5.74 0.42 18.23
CA TYR A 97 -5.56 -1.02 17.93
C TYR A 97 -4.35 -1.63 18.63
N GLY A 98 -3.58 -0.84 19.39
CA GLY A 98 -2.51 -1.31 20.25
C GLY A 98 -1.34 -1.96 19.51
N GLN A 99 -0.51 -2.66 20.29
CA GLN A 99 0.69 -3.33 19.79
C GLN A 99 0.34 -4.53 18.90
N PRO A 100 1.08 -4.76 17.79
CA PRO A 100 0.90 -5.94 16.97
C PRO A 100 1.26 -7.22 17.73
N GLN A 101 0.56 -8.30 17.41
CA GLN A 101 1.00 -9.64 17.76
C GLN A 101 2.06 -10.12 16.77
N ARG A 102 3.03 -10.90 17.28
CA ARG A 102 4.17 -11.38 16.47
C ARG A 102 3.97 -12.83 16.05
N HIS A 103 4.42 -13.12 14.83
CA HIS A 103 4.57 -14.48 14.29
C HIS A 103 5.76 -14.52 13.33
N ARG A 104 6.90 -15.06 13.78
CA ARG A 104 8.18 -14.90 13.05
C ARG A 104 8.40 -13.41 12.76
N ASP A 105 8.62 -13.05 11.50
CA ASP A 105 8.83 -11.66 11.08
C ASP A 105 7.54 -10.87 10.85
N TRP A 106 6.37 -11.50 10.96
CA TRP A 106 5.08 -10.84 10.79
C TRP A 106 4.65 -10.06 12.03
N TYR A 107 4.13 -8.86 11.78
CA TYR A 107 3.38 -8.01 12.71
C TYR A 107 1.90 -8.09 12.34
N ILE A 108 1.06 -8.49 13.29
CA ILE A 108 -0.34 -8.82 13.05
C ILE A 108 -1.23 -7.94 13.93
N TRP A 109 -2.13 -7.20 13.31
CA TRP A 109 -3.20 -6.47 14.00
C TRP A 109 -4.55 -7.08 13.67
N ARG A 110 -5.42 -7.13 14.68
CA ARG A 110 -6.86 -7.27 14.48
C ARG A 110 -7.45 -5.86 14.45
N ILE A 111 -8.08 -5.52 13.33
CA ILE A 111 -8.74 -4.23 13.11
C ILE A 111 -10.19 -4.55 12.76
N GLU A 112 -11.11 -4.35 13.71
CA GLU A 112 -12.51 -4.74 13.55
C GLU A 112 -12.66 -6.21 13.10
N ASN A 113 -13.32 -6.45 11.96
CA ASN A 113 -13.51 -7.76 11.33
C ASN A 113 -12.40 -8.12 10.32
N THR A 114 -11.24 -7.47 10.40
CA THR A 114 -10.11 -7.65 9.47
C THR A 114 -8.81 -7.94 10.21
N TRP A 115 -7.99 -8.81 9.62
CA TRP A 115 -6.60 -9.01 9.96
C TRP A 115 -5.71 -8.19 9.03
N LEU A 116 -4.80 -7.42 9.60
CA LEU A 116 -3.71 -6.78 8.88
C LEU A 116 -2.41 -7.48 9.27
N CYS A 117 -1.81 -8.20 8.32
CA CYS A 117 -0.48 -8.79 8.48
C CYS A 117 0.52 -7.90 7.74
N ALA A 118 1.63 -7.56 8.39
CA ALA A 118 2.72 -6.79 7.79
C ALA A 118 4.07 -7.43 8.09
N ARG A 119 4.92 -7.54 7.08
CA ARG A 119 6.31 -7.98 7.21
C ARG A 119 7.21 -6.90 6.61
N PRO A 120 7.98 -6.17 7.42
CA PRO A 120 8.89 -5.15 6.94
C PRO A 120 10.31 -5.69 6.72
N TRP A 121 11.05 -4.99 5.85
CA TRP A 121 12.48 -5.06 5.67
C TRP A 121 13.10 -3.67 5.80
N GLY A 122 14.28 -3.62 6.40
CA GLY A 122 15.09 -2.42 6.59
C GLY A 122 16.23 -2.71 7.56
N ASP A 123 17.13 -1.75 7.74
CA ASP A 123 18.26 -1.83 8.69
C ASP A 123 17.76 -1.88 10.14
N ASN A 124 16.65 -1.20 10.44
CA ASN A 124 15.99 -1.23 11.73
C ASN A 124 14.47 -1.22 11.56
N ILE A 125 13.78 -2.03 12.37
CA ILE A 125 12.33 -2.07 12.45
C ILE A 125 11.90 -1.71 13.88
N ASN A 126 11.13 -0.63 14.04
CA ASN A 126 10.62 -0.23 15.35
C ASN A 126 9.18 0.26 15.30
N LEU A 127 8.43 -0.01 16.37
CA LEU A 127 7.10 0.59 16.54
C LEU A 127 7.23 1.92 17.29
N GLN A 128 6.62 2.97 16.72
CA GLN A 128 6.46 4.28 17.31
C GLN A 128 5.01 4.47 17.73
N ASN A 129 4.78 4.63 19.04
CA ASN A 129 3.44 4.82 19.59
C ASN A 129 3.52 5.81 20.77
N PRO A 130 3.02 7.06 20.63
CA PRO A 130 2.37 7.60 19.43
C PRO A 130 3.35 7.88 18.27
N VAL A 131 2.80 8.15 17.07
CA VAL A 131 3.60 8.62 15.92
C VAL A 131 4.31 9.92 16.26
N SER A 132 3.61 10.90 16.84
CA SER A 132 4.20 12.16 17.26
C SER A 132 3.39 12.77 18.41
N GLU A 133 3.94 13.79 19.09
CA GLU A 133 3.18 14.58 20.07
C GLU A 133 1.96 15.29 19.45
N ARG A 134 1.99 15.58 18.15
CA ARG A 134 0.87 16.21 17.44
C ARG A 134 -0.16 15.19 16.93
N ASP A 135 0.26 13.95 16.71
CA ASP A 135 -0.54 12.88 16.11
C ASP A 135 -0.69 11.70 17.08
N LYS A 136 -1.18 11.99 18.29
CA LYS A 136 -1.29 11.01 19.40
C LYS A 136 -2.25 9.86 19.12
N ASP A 137 -3.22 10.07 18.22
CA ASP A 137 -4.22 9.07 17.85
C ASP A 137 -3.69 7.99 16.89
N TYR A 138 -2.43 8.10 16.45
CA TYR A 138 -1.81 7.19 15.50
C TYR A 138 -0.56 6.53 16.09
N GLN A 139 -0.27 5.34 15.59
CA GLN A 139 0.99 4.63 15.77
C GLN A 139 1.58 4.27 14.40
N ALA A 140 2.90 4.09 14.33
CA ALA A 140 3.58 3.68 13.11
C ALA A 140 4.54 2.53 13.37
N LEU A 141 4.46 1.47 12.58
CA LEU A 141 5.58 0.55 12.43
C LEU A 141 6.51 1.15 11.38
N VAL A 142 7.78 1.32 11.73
CA VAL A 142 8.76 2.05 10.92
C VAL A 142 9.88 1.11 10.52
N ALA A 143 10.22 1.14 9.24
CA ALA A 143 11.41 0.53 8.69
C ALA A 143 12.35 1.64 8.25
N THR A 144 13.59 1.63 8.70
CA THR A 144 14.63 2.60 8.32
C THR A 144 15.72 1.93 7.49
N GLY A 145 16.40 2.70 6.66
CA GLY A 145 17.50 2.26 5.79
C GLY A 145 17.31 2.78 4.37
N ASP A 146 18.40 2.75 3.59
CA ASP A 146 18.38 3.20 2.20
C ASP A 146 17.51 2.31 1.29
N ASN A 147 17.31 1.06 1.72
CA ASN A 147 16.40 0.11 1.09
C ASN A 147 15.41 -0.37 2.15
N THR A 148 14.13 -0.07 1.94
CA THR A 148 13.05 -0.64 2.75
C THR A 148 12.07 -1.37 1.85
N ALA A 149 11.46 -2.41 2.39
CA ALA A 149 10.42 -3.16 1.71
C ALA A 149 9.37 -3.64 2.69
N TRP A 150 8.19 -3.96 2.18
CA TRP A 150 7.07 -4.43 2.97
C TRP A 150 6.27 -5.42 2.18
N ILE A 151 5.75 -6.42 2.87
CA ILE A 151 4.59 -7.18 2.43
C ILE A 151 3.47 -6.86 3.40
N THR A 152 2.31 -6.47 2.88
CA THR A 152 1.06 -6.51 3.64
C THR A 152 0.13 -7.55 3.05
N ASP A 153 -0.62 -8.24 3.91
CA ASP A 153 -1.66 -9.18 3.51
C ASP A 153 -2.86 -9.03 4.42
N VAL A 154 -4.02 -8.79 3.80
CA VAL A 154 -5.26 -8.41 4.49
C VAL A 154 -6.30 -9.50 4.30
N ALA A 155 -6.81 -10.03 5.41
CA ALA A 155 -7.81 -11.09 5.40
C ALA A 155 -8.98 -10.77 6.31
N ARG A 156 -10.15 -11.35 6.06
CA ARG A 156 -11.30 -11.18 6.95
C ARG A 156 -11.16 -12.12 8.15
N VAL A 157 -11.65 -11.67 9.30
CA VAL A 157 -11.81 -12.53 10.48
C VAL A 157 -12.77 -13.70 10.18
N ALA A 158 -13.71 -13.54 9.25
CA ALA A 158 -14.58 -14.64 8.82
C ALA A 158 -13.81 -15.80 8.15
N ASP A 159 -12.70 -15.50 7.46
CA ASP A 159 -11.87 -16.49 6.77
C ASP A 159 -10.86 -17.13 7.73
N TYR A 160 -10.40 -16.38 8.74
CA TYR A 160 -9.50 -16.84 9.80
C TYR A 160 -10.04 -16.38 11.16
N ARG A 161 -10.78 -17.25 11.86
CA ARG A 161 -11.58 -16.86 13.03
C ARG A 161 -10.75 -16.35 14.21
N ASP A 162 -9.51 -16.81 14.31
CA ASP A 162 -8.62 -16.52 15.43
C ASP A 162 -7.16 -16.36 14.96
N LEU A 163 -6.31 -15.90 15.87
CA LEU A 163 -4.89 -15.73 15.58
C LEU A 163 -4.21 -17.07 15.22
N ALA A 164 -4.61 -18.18 15.83
CA ALA A 164 -3.95 -19.48 15.64
C ALA A 164 -4.17 -20.01 14.21
N SER A 165 -5.41 -19.92 13.72
CA SER A 165 -5.77 -20.24 12.33
C SER A 165 -5.06 -19.32 11.34
N LEU A 166 -4.99 -18.01 11.62
CA LEU A 166 -4.23 -17.07 10.79
C LEU A 166 -2.74 -17.40 10.75
N LYS A 167 -2.11 -17.69 11.89
CA LYS A 167 -0.69 -18.08 11.96
C LYS A 167 -0.40 -19.34 11.16
N THR A 168 -1.28 -20.33 11.26
CA THR A 168 -1.20 -21.57 10.48
C THR A 168 -1.31 -21.30 8.98
N ALA A 169 -2.14 -20.34 8.57
CA ALA A 169 -2.26 -19.93 7.18
C ALA A 169 -1.01 -19.17 6.70
N LEU A 170 -0.47 -18.24 7.51
CA LEU A 170 0.78 -17.55 7.23
C LEU A 170 1.96 -18.51 7.10
N ASP A 171 1.99 -19.61 7.86
CA ASP A 171 3.03 -20.64 7.74
C ASP A 171 3.01 -21.39 6.40
N LYS A 172 1.89 -21.34 5.67
CA LYS A 172 1.75 -21.91 4.32
C LYS A 172 2.08 -20.92 3.21
N THR A 173 2.23 -19.63 3.53
CA THR A 173 2.73 -18.62 2.59
C THR A 173 4.21 -18.84 2.33
N SER A 174 4.72 -18.35 1.20
CA SER A 174 6.13 -18.45 0.85
C SER A 174 6.67 -17.07 0.51
N ILE A 175 7.88 -16.76 0.99
CA ILE A 175 8.60 -15.52 0.65
C ILE A 175 9.97 -15.92 0.11
N ASP A 176 10.39 -15.27 -0.97
CA ASP A 176 11.76 -15.34 -1.49
C ASP A 176 12.27 -13.91 -1.71
N ASP A 177 13.30 -13.56 -0.95
CA ASP A 177 13.96 -12.25 -0.91
C ASP A 177 15.48 -12.38 -1.15
N GLN A 178 15.97 -13.51 -1.66
CA GLN A 178 17.41 -13.74 -1.87
C GLN A 178 18.04 -12.70 -2.81
N ASN A 179 17.26 -12.24 -3.79
CA ASN A 179 17.65 -11.21 -4.75
C ASN A 179 17.22 -9.79 -4.33
N TRP A 180 16.70 -9.60 -3.12
CA TRP A 180 16.23 -8.30 -2.68
C TRP A 180 17.38 -7.29 -2.67
N ASN A 181 18.48 -7.54 -1.95
CA ASN A 181 19.57 -6.58 -1.86
C ASN A 181 20.18 -6.22 -3.23
N SER A 182 20.39 -7.20 -4.11
CA SER A 182 21.08 -7.02 -5.39
C SER A 182 20.19 -6.47 -6.52
N LYS A 183 18.93 -6.92 -6.61
CA LYS A 183 18.03 -6.62 -7.74
C LYS A 183 16.73 -5.91 -7.33
N GLY A 184 16.43 -5.82 -6.05
CA GLY A 184 15.14 -5.35 -5.55
C GLY A 184 14.01 -6.30 -5.89
N GLU A 185 14.30 -7.60 -5.94
CA GLU A 185 13.32 -8.63 -6.23
C GLU A 185 12.80 -9.27 -4.93
N ILE A 186 11.47 -9.29 -4.77
CA ILE A 186 10.76 -9.99 -3.71
C ILE A 186 9.63 -10.79 -4.35
N SER A 187 9.53 -12.07 -4.00
CA SER A 187 8.40 -12.94 -4.33
C SER A 187 7.61 -13.30 -3.07
N TYR A 188 6.29 -13.34 -3.21
CA TYR A 188 5.36 -13.68 -2.14
C TYR A 188 4.22 -14.55 -2.66
N THR A 189 3.83 -15.58 -1.91
CA THR A 189 2.56 -16.29 -2.12
C THR A 189 1.59 -15.88 -1.03
N SER A 190 0.49 -15.20 -1.39
CA SER A 190 -0.47 -14.61 -0.45
C SER A 190 -1.27 -15.64 0.34
N LEU A 191 -1.98 -15.17 1.38
CA LEU A 191 -2.98 -15.94 2.12
C LEU A 191 -4.09 -16.51 1.22
N LEU A 192 -4.33 -15.91 0.05
CA LEU A 192 -5.29 -16.38 -0.96
C LEU A 192 -4.64 -17.24 -2.05
N GLY A 193 -3.35 -17.55 -1.92
CA GLY A 193 -2.60 -18.38 -2.85
C GLY A 193 -2.07 -17.67 -4.09
N ASP A 194 -2.21 -16.34 -4.18
CA ASP A 194 -1.71 -15.56 -5.31
C ASP A 194 -0.19 -15.38 -5.20
N ARG A 195 0.54 -15.75 -6.25
CA ARG A 195 1.98 -15.53 -6.34
C ARG A 195 2.26 -14.16 -6.95
N ILE A 196 2.84 -13.26 -6.16
CA ILE A 196 3.24 -11.91 -6.56
C ILE A 196 4.77 -11.87 -6.58
N VAL A 197 5.35 -11.45 -7.69
CA VAL A 197 6.78 -11.15 -7.82
C VAL A 197 6.93 -9.68 -8.17
N MET A 198 7.74 -8.94 -7.42
CA MET A 198 8.03 -7.53 -7.66
C MET A 198 9.54 -7.36 -7.81
N THR A 199 9.98 -6.73 -8.90
CA THR A 199 11.34 -6.23 -9.06
C THR A 199 11.33 -4.71 -9.13
N TYR A 200 11.99 -4.07 -8.16
CA TYR A 200 12.09 -2.61 -8.08
C TYR A 200 12.76 -2.02 -9.32
N ALA A 201 12.30 -0.85 -9.75
CA ALA A 201 12.89 -0.10 -10.86
C ALA A 201 13.59 1.18 -10.35
N PRO A 202 14.92 1.19 -10.15
CA PRO A 202 15.65 2.30 -9.50
C PRO A 202 15.52 3.67 -10.15
N ASN A 203 15.20 3.73 -11.44
CA ASN A 203 15.12 4.99 -12.19
C ASN A 203 13.69 5.31 -12.66
N GLY A 204 12.70 4.48 -12.30
CA GLY A 204 11.29 4.66 -12.64
C GLY A 204 10.40 4.84 -11.40
N GLY A 205 9.11 5.07 -11.62
CA GLY A 205 8.08 5.03 -10.56
C GLY A 205 7.27 3.72 -10.54
N ILE A 206 7.50 2.84 -11.51
CA ILE A 206 6.77 1.58 -11.69
C ILE A 206 7.72 0.39 -11.54
N ALA A 207 7.41 -0.50 -10.59
CA ALA A 207 8.07 -1.79 -10.50
C ALA A 207 7.64 -2.73 -11.63
N ARG A 208 8.58 -3.55 -12.10
CA ARG A 208 8.26 -4.74 -12.90
C ARG A 208 7.61 -5.76 -11.98
N ALA A 209 6.57 -6.43 -12.47
CA ALA A 209 5.87 -7.39 -11.64
C ALA A 209 5.34 -8.58 -12.44
N ASN A 210 5.22 -9.71 -11.78
CA ASN A 210 4.55 -10.89 -12.29
C ASN A 210 3.53 -11.35 -11.23
N ILE A 211 2.29 -11.58 -11.64
CA ILE A 211 1.21 -12.07 -10.78
C ILE A 211 0.72 -13.38 -11.38
N ASN A 212 0.79 -14.47 -10.62
CA ASN A 212 0.34 -15.81 -11.02
C ASN A 212 0.94 -16.28 -12.36
N GLY A 213 2.23 -16.00 -12.58
CA GLY A 213 2.96 -16.37 -13.80
C GLY A 213 2.80 -15.37 -14.95
N LYS A 214 1.92 -14.37 -14.83
CA LYS A 214 1.66 -13.36 -15.87
C LYS A 214 2.35 -12.05 -15.56
N GLU A 215 3.06 -11.50 -16.53
CA GLU A 215 3.62 -10.16 -16.41
C GLU A 215 2.50 -9.13 -16.19
N ARG A 216 2.70 -8.24 -15.22
CA ARG A 216 1.80 -7.12 -14.96
C ARG A 216 2.04 -6.04 -16.01
N ILE A 217 1.15 -5.96 -16.97
CA ILE A 217 1.17 -4.92 -18.00
C ILE A 217 0.27 -3.76 -17.53
N LEU A 218 0.88 -2.61 -17.22
CA LEU A 218 0.13 -1.44 -16.72
C LEU A 218 -0.64 -0.68 -17.80
N LYS A 219 -0.42 -0.98 -19.08
CA LYS A 219 -1.16 -0.35 -20.19
C LYS A 219 -2.67 -0.58 -20.08
N ASP A 220 -3.08 -1.68 -19.44
CA ASP A 220 -4.47 -2.06 -19.25
C ASP A 220 -4.94 -1.91 -17.78
N TRP A 221 -4.09 -1.34 -16.91
CA TRP A 221 -4.39 -1.25 -15.49
C TRP A 221 -5.25 -0.02 -15.20
N PRO A 222 -6.35 -0.15 -14.45
CA PRO A 222 -7.14 0.98 -14.05
C PRO A 222 -6.53 1.75 -12.88
N ALA A 223 -6.41 3.08 -13.02
CA ALA A 223 -6.10 4.02 -11.94
C ALA A 223 -7.04 3.86 -10.73
N ILE A 224 -8.29 3.44 -10.96
CA ILE A 224 -9.26 3.09 -9.92
C ILE A 224 -10.00 1.83 -10.34
N ALA A 225 -10.05 0.80 -9.48
CA ALA A 225 -10.90 -0.37 -9.68
C ALA A 225 -11.64 -0.74 -8.39
N SER A 226 -12.96 -0.85 -8.50
CA SER A 226 -13.86 -1.42 -7.49
C SER A 226 -15.07 -2.03 -8.20
N PRO A 227 -15.91 -2.82 -7.51
CA PRO A 227 -17.12 -3.38 -8.11
C PRO A 227 -18.06 -2.34 -8.73
N TYR A 228 -17.95 -1.08 -8.28
CA TYR A 228 -18.83 0.00 -8.72
C TYR A 228 -18.14 1.12 -9.47
N MET A 229 -16.82 1.10 -9.59
CA MET A 229 -16.08 2.24 -10.12
C MET A 229 -14.82 1.77 -10.82
N GLN A 230 -14.64 2.21 -12.06
CA GLN A 230 -13.50 1.89 -12.88
C GLN A 230 -12.97 3.17 -13.54
N GLN A 231 -11.66 3.38 -13.49
CA GLN A 231 -10.98 4.43 -14.25
C GLN A 231 -9.73 3.82 -14.84
N ASN A 232 -9.66 3.66 -16.16
CA ASN A 232 -8.43 3.18 -16.82
C ASN A 232 -7.29 4.21 -16.63
N LEU A 233 -6.04 3.75 -16.47
CA LEU A 233 -4.91 4.67 -16.35
C LEU A 233 -4.82 5.56 -17.60
N ASN A 234 -4.65 6.87 -17.39
CA ASN A 234 -4.62 7.90 -18.44
C ASN A 234 -5.89 8.01 -19.31
N SER A 235 -7.03 7.41 -18.93
CA SER A 235 -8.26 7.51 -19.73
C SER A 235 -8.89 8.90 -19.68
N GLY A 236 -8.67 9.64 -18.59
CA GLY A 236 -9.43 10.84 -18.27
C GLY A 236 -10.92 10.56 -18.06
N VAL A 237 -11.35 9.30 -17.96
CA VAL A 237 -12.77 8.90 -17.80
C VAL A 237 -12.93 8.07 -16.54
N LEU A 238 -13.71 8.59 -15.61
CA LEU A 238 -14.20 7.86 -14.45
C LEU A 238 -15.55 7.22 -14.79
N GLU A 239 -15.65 5.90 -14.67
CA GLU A 239 -16.88 5.16 -14.87
C GLU A 239 -17.39 4.64 -13.52
N VAL A 240 -18.68 4.85 -13.23
CA VAL A 240 -19.35 4.33 -12.04
C VAL A 240 -20.46 3.38 -12.49
N LYS A 241 -20.32 2.09 -12.21
CA LYS A 241 -21.30 1.05 -12.52
C LYS A 241 -22.06 0.68 -11.26
N THR A 242 -23.36 0.90 -11.22
CA THR A 242 -24.24 0.36 -10.17
C THR A 242 -25.09 -0.77 -10.76
N PRO A 243 -25.81 -1.57 -9.94
CA PRO A 243 -26.74 -2.57 -10.47
C PRO A 243 -27.86 -2.00 -11.36
N LYS A 244 -28.10 -0.68 -11.32
CA LYS A 244 -29.21 -0.03 -12.02
C LYS A 244 -28.77 0.83 -13.20
N GLU A 245 -27.53 1.31 -13.21
CA GLU A 245 -27.09 2.37 -14.12
C GLU A 245 -25.56 2.44 -14.23
N THR A 246 -25.07 2.98 -15.34
CA THR A 246 -23.66 3.31 -15.55
C THR A 246 -23.54 4.81 -15.79
N TRP A 247 -22.68 5.47 -15.00
CA TRP A 247 -22.36 6.88 -15.15
C TRP A 247 -20.92 7.03 -15.63
N ARG A 248 -20.67 8.02 -16.50
CA ARG A 248 -19.32 8.34 -16.97
C ARG A 248 -19.02 9.82 -16.80
N LEU A 249 -17.89 10.14 -16.19
CA LEU A 249 -17.38 11.50 -16.03
C LEU A 249 -16.04 11.61 -16.77
N GLN A 250 -16.01 12.41 -17.83
CA GLN A 250 -14.80 12.65 -18.62
C GLN A 250 -14.15 13.98 -18.21
N ALA A 251 -12.88 13.94 -17.85
CA ALA A 251 -12.02 15.10 -17.72
C ALA A 251 -11.75 15.72 -19.10
N THR A 252 -12.02 17.01 -19.26
CA THR A 252 -11.67 17.80 -20.45
C THR A 252 -10.81 18.99 -20.05
N LEU A 253 -10.19 19.66 -21.03
CA LEU A 253 -9.39 20.87 -20.81
C LEU A 253 -10.18 21.99 -20.09
N THR A 254 -11.50 22.01 -20.24
CA THR A 254 -12.39 23.03 -19.66
C THR A 254 -13.08 22.56 -18.37
N GLY A 255 -12.76 21.37 -17.86
CA GLY A 255 -13.39 20.77 -16.69
C GLY A 255 -14.12 19.45 -16.98
N PRO A 256 -14.62 18.75 -15.96
CA PRO A 256 -15.26 17.45 -16.13
C PRO A 256 -16.64 17.58 -16.78
N LYS A 257 -16.99 16.66 -17.68
CA LYS A 257 -18.31 16.56 -18.34
C LYS A 257 -18.90 15.18 -18.14
N TRP A 258 -20.20 15.13 -17.85
CA TRP A 258 -20.96 13.88 -17.84
C TRP A 258 -21.14 13.37 -19.27
N GLN A 259 -20.93 12.08 -19.47
CA GLN A 259 -21.29 11.37 -20.70
C GLN A 259 -22.54 10.54 -20.41
N ASN A 260 -23.51 10.62 -21.31
CA ASN A 260 -24.66 9.72 -21.35
C ASN A 260 -24.25 8.39 -22.01
#